data_AF-Q4S3L3-F1
#
_entry.id   AF-Q4S3L3-F1
#
_cell.length_a   1.000
_cell.length_b   1.000
_cell.length_c   1.000
_cell.angle_alpha   90.00
_cell.angle_beta   90.00
_cell.angle_gamma   90.00
#
_symmetry.space_group_name_H-M   'P 1'
#
loop_
_entity.id
_entity.type
_entity.pdbx_description
1 polymer ?
#
loop_
_entity_poly.entity_id
_entity_poly.type
_entity_poly.pdbx_seq_one_letter_code
_entity_poly.pdbx_strand_id
1 'polypeptide(L)' 'LADCYPLLEVGDMLMMGNNPDPMCVFTYVQALCHSLCKIEKEKKDK' A
#
# COMPACT_ATOMS: atom_id res chain seq x y z
N LEU A 1 -6.26 14.09 -4.34
CA LEU A 1 -5.12 13.16 -4.45
C LEU A 1 -5.35 12.01 -3.48
N ALA A 2 -5.20 10.75 -3.91
CA ALA A 2 -4.86 9.70 -2.96
C ALA A 2 -3.33 9.81 -2.84
N ASP A 3 -2.84 10.34 -1.73
CA ASP A 3 -1.41 10.37 -1.40
C ASP A 3 -0.94 8.95 -1.07
N CYS A 4 -1.06 8.07 -2.05
CA CYS A 4 -0.35 6.80 -2.09
C CYS A 4 1.10 7.16 -2.39
N TYR A 5 1.78 7.74 -1.38
CA TYR A 5 3.22 7.84 -1.41
C TYR A 5 3.71 6.39 -1.52
N PRO A 6 4.37 6.00 -2.62
CA PRO A 6 4.95 4.68 -2.70
C PRO A 6 6.13 4.70 -1.74
N LEU A 7 5.83 4.46 -0.45
CA LEU A 7 6.83 4.39 0.62
C LEU A 7 7.79 3.22 0.38
N LEU A 8 7.52 2.38 -0.62
CA LEU A 8 8.30 1.20 -0.96
C LEU A 8 8.02 0.75 -2.40
N GLU A 9 9.08 0.51 -3.19
CA GLU A 9 8.94 -0.19 -4.47
C GLU A 9 8.87 -1.71 -4.22
N VAL A 10 8.06 -2.41 -5.02
CA VAL A 10 7.92 -3.88 -4.91
C VAL A 10 9.29 -4.57 -5.07
N GLY A 11 10.21 -3.97 -5.84
CA GLY A 11 11.59 -4.43 -5.96
C GLY A 11 12.36 -4.47 -4.64
N ASP A 12 12.16 -3.48 -3.77
CA ASP A 12 12.85 -3.41 -2.47
C ASP A 12 12.34 -4.47 -1.49
N MET A 13 11.03 -4.77 -1.54
CA MET A 13 10.46 -5.90 -0.78
C MET A 13 10.98 -7.25 -1.25
N LEU A 14 11.11 -7.43 -2.56
CA LEU A 14 11.65 -8.67 -3.15
C LEU A 14 13.13 -8.84 -2.80
N MET A 15 13.89 -7.73 -2.74
CA MET A 15 15.31 -7.72 -2.33
C MET A 15 15.51 -8.02 -0.84
N MET A 16 14.56 -7.63 0.03
CA MET A 16 14.58 -7.96 1.47
C MET A 16 14.34 -9.46 1.76
N GLY A 17 13.87 -10.24 0.78
CA GLY A 17 13.74 -11.68 0.90
C GLY A 17 12.85 -12.12 2.07
N ASN A 18 13.38 -12.96 2.96
CA ASN A 18 12.64 -13.53 4.09
C ASN A 18 12.53 -12.62 5.32
N ASN A 19 13.17 -11.44 5.32
CA ASN A 19 13.18 -10.56 6.49
C ASN A 19 12.85 -9.10 6.12
N PRO A 20 11.67 -8.83 5.53
CA PRO A 20 11.23 -7.46 5.32
C PRO A 20 10.94 -6.78 6.66
N ASP A 21 11.16 -5.47 6.72
CA ASP A 21 10.84 -4.68 7.92
C ASP A 21 9.32 -4.75 8.19
N PRO A 22 8.88 -5.25 9.36
CA PRO A 22 7.45 -5.44 9.66
C PRO A 22 6.65 -4.14 9.66
N MET A 23 7.26 -3.02 10.05
CA MET A 23 6.61 -1.71 10.04
C MET A 23 6.36 -1.24 8.62
N CYS A 24 7.33 -1.47 7.73
CA CYS A 24 7.24 -1.14 6.31
C CYS A 24 6.11 -1.92 5.61
N VAL A 25 6.02 -3.23 5.87
CA VAL A 25 4.93 -4.08 5.36
C VAL A 25 3.58 -3.59 5.89
N PHE A 26 3.50 -3.26 7.18
CA PHE A 26 2.28 -2.78 7.82
C PHE A 26 1.80 -1.47 7.20
N THR A 27 2.69 -0.48 7.03
CA THR A 27 2.35 0.82 6.43
C THR A 27 1.93 0.66 4.97
N TYR A 28 2.56 -0.25 4.21
CA TYR A 28 2.17 -0.55 2.83
C TYR A 28 0.75 -1.13 2.75
N VAL A 29 0.46 -2.17 3.54
CA VAL A 29 -0.88 -2.80 3.57
C VAL A 29 -1.94 -1.79 4.01
N GLN A 30 -1.64 -0.98 5.02
CA GLN A 30 -2.54 0.07 5.49
C GLN A 30 -2.85 1.09 4.38
N ALA A 31 -1.83 1.58 3.68
CA ALA A 31 -1.98 2.54 2.58
C ALA A 31 -2.73 1.94 1.38
N LEU A 32 -2.48 0.66 1.07
CA LEU A 32 -3.15 -0.09 0.02
C LEU A 32 -4.64 -0.25 0.35
N CYS A 33 -4.99 -0.74 1.54
CA CYS A 33 -6.38 -0.89 1.98
C CYS A 33 -7.12 0.45 1.95
N HIS A 34 -6.49 1.53 2.43
CA HIS A 34 -7.09 2.86 2.38
C HIS A 34 -7.39 3.29 0.94
N SER A 35 -6.44 3.09 0.03
CA SER A 35 -6.58 3.46 -1.39
C SER A 35 -7.66 2.63 -2.08
N LEU A 36 -7.72 1.33 -1.83
CA LEU A 36 -8.75 0.44 -2.37
C LEU A 36 -10.14 0.82 -1.85
N CYS A 37 -10.29 1.01 -0.54
CA CYS A 37 -11.56 1.46 0.06
C CYS A 37 -12.05 2.79 -0.52
N LYS A 38 -11.13 3.72 -0.82
CA LYS A 38 -11.47 5.01 -1.45
C LYS A 38 -11.99 4.80 -2.88
N ILE A 39 -11.29 4.00 -3.68
CA ILE A 39 -11.70 3.67 -5.06
C ILE A 39 -13.05 2.92 -5.05
N GLU A 40 -13.26 1.99 -4.13
CA GLU A 40 -14.53 1.26 -4.03
C GLU A 40 -15.71 2.17 -3.67
N LYS A 41 -15.50 3.15 -2.78
CA LYS A 41 -16.52 4.18 -2.50
C LYS A 41 -16.81 5.03 -3.73
N GLU A 42 -15.77 5.53 -4.41
CA GLU A 42 -15.92 6.31 -5.64
C GLU A 42 -16.63 5.54 -6.77
N LYS A 43 -16.50 4.20 -6.81
CA LYS A 43 -17.24 3.34 -7.74
C LYS A 43 -18.70 3.11 -7.36
N LYS A 44 -19.05 3.17 -6.08
CA LYS A 44 -20.41 2.93 -5.58
C LYS A 44 -21.30 4.17 -5.67
N ASP A 45 -20.69 5.35 -5.69
CA ASP A 45 -21.36 6.64 -5.82
C ASP A 45 -21.56 7.08 -7.30
N LYS A 46 -21.19 6.24 -8.28
CA LYS A 46 -21.46 6.41 -9.72
C LYS A 46 -22.46 5.37 -10.22
#